data_AF-A0A1Q9LMS7-F1
#
_entry.id   AF-A0A1Q9LMS7-F1
#
_cell.length_a   1.000
_cell.length_b   1.000
_cell.length_c   1.000
_cell.angle_alpha   90.00
_cell.angle_beta   90.00
_cell.angle_gamma   90.00
#
_symmetry.space_group_name_H-M   'P 1'
#
loop_
_entity.id
_entity.type
_entity.pdbx_description
1 polymer ?
#
loop_
_entity_poly.entity_id
_entity_poly.type
_entity_poly.pdbx_seq_one_letter_code
_entity_poly.pdbx_strand_id
1 'polypeptide(L)'
;MLSRFPHRVARGVRVAPMGERTVAEWLGELLVNGGWVRFLPPGVHAVLHPFCRAREVTADEVAAAVLATGEPWGEVDLFTAEDFDEMCARSPLDESGGRTVEQVNAGILADHEQRLAEVDGYAAQLGVAAPCTVGRALDYLVACGLLQRRGERYRLNLDPPDPSEVFELGEEARAWLRDCACRQRWQVASAVMRLAEDPAGPLGRGWTTLRGLGAHLATDIRTVRGALVVLLDDPDAVFDVDPDRVGEDQRFSFRRTSSG
;
A
#
# COMPACT_ATOMS: atom_id res chain seq x y z
N MET A 1 21.17 -0.13 -1.20
CA MET A 1 21.31 -1.11 -2.30
C MET A 1 19.93 -1.69 -2.53
N LEU A 2 19.41 -1.48 -3.74
CA LEU A 2 18.04 -1.79 -4.16
C LEU A 2 17.80 -3.29 -4.32
N SER A 3 16.51 -3.64 -4.49
CA SER A 3 15.94 -4.88 -5.04
C SER A 3 15.59 -5.99 -4.03
N ARG A 4 14.50 -6.74 -4.13
CA ARG A 4 13.51 -6.96 -5.20
C ARG A 4 12.23 -7.49 -4.54
N PHE A 5 11.12 -6.75 -4.62
CA PHE A 5 9.82 -7.41 -4.67
C PHE A 5 9.74 -8.14 -6.01
N PRO A 6 9.27 -9.39 -6.06
CA PRO A 6 9.19 -10.13 -7.31
C PRO A 6 8.32 -9.33 -8.28
N HIS A 7 8.88 -9.01 -9.44
CA HIS A 7 8.15 -8.52 -10.61
C HIS A 7 7.18 -9.62 -11.08
N ARG A 8 6.05 -9.77 -10.40
CA ARG A 8 4.83 -10.11 -11.10
C ARG A 8 4.42 -8.86 -11.85
N VAL A 9 4.67 -8.91 -13.16
CA VAL A 9 3.99 -8.11 -14.17
C VAL A 9 2.56 -7.87 -13.69
N ALA A 10 2.24 -6.61 -13.41
CA ALA A 10 0.89 -6.16 -13.04
C ALA A 10 -0.04 -6.44 -14.23
N ARG A 11 -0.50 -7.69 -14.33
CA ARG A 11 -1.56 -8.10 -15.25
C ARG A 11 -2.86 -7.54 -14.69
N GLY A 12 -3.34 -6.48 -15.35
CA GLY A 12 -4.72 -6.05 -15.31
C GLY A 12 -5.19 -5.52 -13.95
N VAL A 13 -4.91 -4.25 -13.67
CA VAL A 13 -5.81 -3.49 -12.79
C VAL A 13 -7.11 -3.33 -13.57
N ARG A 14 -8.08 -4.23 -13.34
CA ARG A 14 -9.46 -3.98 -13.75
C ARG A 14 -9.99 -2.92 -12.82
N VAL A 15 -10.29 -1.75 -13.37
CA VAL A 15 -11.03 -0.71 -12.66
C VAL A 15 -12.46 -1.20 -12.53
N ALA A 16 -12.80 -1.81 -11.39
CA ALA A 16 -14.16 -2.19 -11.08
C ALA A 16 -15.00 -0.93 -10.76
N PRO A 17 -16.25 -0.84 -11.25
CA PRO A 17 -17.13 0.25 -10.86
C PRO A 17 -17.41 0.24 -9.34
N MET A 18 -17.68 1.43 -8.81
CA MET A 18 -17.67 1.87 -7.40
C MET A 18 -18.55 1.11 -6.39
N GLY A 19 -19.13 -0.05 -6.74
CA GLY A 19 -19.93 -0.89 -5.85
C GLY A 19 -19.21 -2.12 -5.28
N GLU A 20 -18.06 -2.51 -5.84
CA GLU A 20 -17.44 -3.82 -5.54
C GLU A 20 -15.90 -3.74 -5.47
N ARG A 21 -15.35 -2.78 -4.73
CA ARG A 21 -13.96 -2.96 -4.28
C ARG A 21 -13.92 -4.17 -3.38
N THR A 22 -13.11 -5.16 -3.76
CA THR A 22 -12.86 -6.27 -2.85
C THR A 22 -12.08 -5.72 -1.66
N VAL A 23 -12.35 -6.25 -0.47
CA VAL A 23 -11.62 -5.85 0.74
C VAL A 23 -10.10 -6.10 0.59
N ALA A 24 -9.72 -7.07 -0.25
CA ALA A 24 -8.32 -7.33 -0.59
C ALA A 24 -7.67 -6.17 -1.37
N GLU A 25 -8.35 -5.58 -2.34
CA GLU A 25 -7.87 -4.40 -3.07
C GLU A 25 -7.75 -3.19 -2.14
N TRP A 26 -8.75 -3.01 -1.26
CA TRP A 26 -8.72 -1.96 -0.24
C TRP A 26 -7.52 -2.11 0.71
N LEU A 27 -7.24 -3.33 1.20
CA LEU A 27 -6.07 -3.60 2.03
C LEU A 27 -4.77 -3.33 1.26
N GLY A 28 -4.68 -3.73 -0.01
CA GLY A 28 -3.49 -3.46 -0.83
C GLY A 28 -3.21 -1.96 -0.97
N GLU A 29 -4.24 -1.18 -1.31
CA GLU A 29 -4.11 0.28 -1.41
C GLU A 29 -3.77 0.92 -0.06
N LEU A 30 -4.49 0.57 1.00
CA LEU A 30 -4.27 1.16 2.32
C LEU A 30 -2.87 0.87 2.86
N LEU A 31 -2.45 -0.40 2.81
CA LEU A 31 -1.18 -0.82 3.40
C LEU A 31 0.01 -0.25 2.63
N VAL A 32 -0.03 -0.34 1.29
CA VAL A 32 1.13 0.00 0.45
C VAL A 32 1.12 1.47 0.06
N ASN A 33 0.00 1.98 -0.46
CA ASN A 33 -0.09 3.34 -0.96
C ASN A 33 -0.38 4.35 0.16
N GLY A 34 -1.23 3.96 1.12
CA GLY A 34 -1.47 4.75 2.35
C GLY A 34 -0.31 4.76 3.34
N GLY A 35 0.82 4.11 3.02
CA GLY A 35 2.05 4.15 3.82
C GLY A 35 2.00 3.37 5.14
N TRP A 36 0.84 2.78 5.47
CA TRP A 36 0.60 2.05 6.71
C TRP A 36 1.53 0.86 6.92
N VAL A 37 2.06 0.24 5.85
CA VAL A 37 2.92 -0.95 5.94
C VAL A 37 4.07 -0.79 6.95
N ARG A 38 4.67 0.40 7.08
CA ARG A 38 5.78 0.63 8.02
C ARG A 38 5.34 0.59 9.49
N PHE A 39 4.09 0.98 9.78
CA PHE A 39 3.57 1.15 11.13
C PHE A 39 2.88 -0.09 11.68
N LEU A 40 2.96 -1.21 10.95
CA LEU A 40 2.24 -2.42 11.28
C LEU A 40 3.20 -3.55 11.64
N PRO A 41 2.80 -4.42 12.58
CA PRO A 41 3.62 -5.56 12.97
C PRO A 41 3.88 -6.48 11.75
N PRO A 42 5.06 -7.12 11.68
CA PRO A 42 5.27 -8.23 10.76
C PRO A 42 4.14 -9.27 10.89
N GLY A 43 3.72 -9.86 9.78
CA GLY A 43 2.62 -10.84 9.77
C GLY A 43 1.20 -10.24 9.88
N VAL A 44 1.03 -8.91 10.00
CA VAL A 44 -0.30 -8.24 10.11
C VAL A 44 -1.29 -8.65 9.01
N HIS A 45 -0.79 -9.01 7.82
CA HIS A 45 -1.62 -9.44 6.71
C HIS A 45 -2.43 -10.71 7.06
N ALA A 46 -1.89 -11.62 7.87
CA ALA A 46 -2.61 -12.80 8.35
C ALA A 46 -3.78 -12.42 9.30
N VAL A 47 -3.61 -11.36 10.10
CA VAL A 47 -4.66 -10.79 10.96
C VAL A 47 -5.72 -10.05 10.16
N LEU A 48 -5.34 -9.36 9.07
CA LEU A 48 -6.27 -8.59 8.24
C LEU A 48 -7.01 -9.44 7.21
N HIS A 49 -6.46 -10.59 6.81
CA HIS A 49 -7.04 -11.46 5.79
C HIS A 49 -8.46 -11.99 6.10
N PRO A 50 -8.85 -12.35 7.34
CA PRO A 50 -10.22 -12.75 7.67
C PRO A 50 -11.27 -11.70 7.31
N PHE A 51 -10.92 -10.41 7.44
CA PHE A 51 -11.80 -9.31 7.10
C PHE A 51 -12.04 -9.19 5.58
N CYS A 52 -11.18 -9.81 4.75
CA CYS A 52 -11.42 -9.91 3.32
C CYS A 52 -12.67 -10.73 2.96
N ARG A 53 -13.03 -11.67 3.83
CA ARG A 53 -14.09 -12.66 3.60
C ARG A 53 -15.35 -12.38 4.39
N ALA A 54 -15.22 -11.67 5.51
CA ALA A 54 -16.32 -11.38 6.43
C ALA A 54 -16.33 -9.90 6.82
N ARG A 55 -17.53 -9.31 6.91
CA ARG A 55 -17.70 -7.90 7.29
C ARG A 55 -17.35 -7.62 8.75
N GLU A 56 -17.59 -8.59 9.63
CA GLU A 56 -17.25 -8.53 11.05
C GLU A 56 -16.70 -9.90 11.48
N VAL A 57 -15.67 -9.91 12.32
CA VAL A 57 -15.01 -11.12 12.83
C VAL A 57 -14.71 -11.00 14.31
N THR A 58 -14.68 -12.11 15.02
CA THR A 58 -14.26 -12.22 16.43
C THR A 58 -12.75 -12.43 16.54
N ALA A 59 -12.19 -12.20 17.73
CA ALA A 59 -10.77 -12.48 17.99
C ALA A 59 -10.42 -13.96 17.78
N ASP A 60 -11.31 -14.88 18.17
CA ASP A 60 -11.09 -16.32 18.00
C ASP A 60 -11.10 -16.74 16.53
N GLU A 61 -11.95 -16.16 15.70
CA GLU A 61 -11.96 -16.39 14.25
C GLU A 61 -10.67 -15.90 13.59
N VAL A 62 -10.15 -14.74 14.03
CA VAL A 62 -8.86 -14.22 13.55
C VAL A 62 -7.73 -15.13 14.00
N ALA A 63 -7.69 -15.53 15.27
CA ALA A 63 -6.68 -16.43 15.79
C ALA A 63 -6.68 -17.79 15.07
N ALA A 64 -7.86 -18.37 14.84
CA ALA A 64 -8.01 -19.61 14.08
C ALA A 64 -7.52 -19.46 12.63
N ALA A 65 -7.80 -18.32 11.99
CA ALA A 65 -7.31 -18.05 10.64
C ALA A 65 -5.79 -17.86 10.57
N VAL A 66 -5.19 -17.17 11.55
CA VAL A 66 -3.73 -17.03 11.66
C VAL A 66 -3.09 -18.40 11.87
N LEU A 67 -3.60 -19.21 12.79
CA LEU A 67 -3.11 -20.58 13.01
C LEU A 67 -3.22 -21.46 11.75
N ALA A 68 -4.28 -21.29 10.96
CA ALA A 68 -4.49 -22.05 9.72
C ALA A 68 -3.48 -21.69 8.60
N THR A 69 -2.78 -20.56 8.69
CA THR A 69 -1.70 -20.24 7.74
C THR A 69 -0.48 -21.14 7.93
N GLY A 70 -0.30 -21.69 9.13
CA GLY A 70 0.93 -22.41 9.50
C GLY A 70 2.14 -21.52 9.72
N GLU A 71 2.00 -20.20 9.53
CA GLU A 71 3.06 -19.22 9.76
C GLU A 71 3.03 -18.74 11.22
N PRO A 72 4.13 -18.90 11.97
CA PRO A 72 4.19 -18.40 13.33
C PRO A 72 4.14 -16.86 13.37
N TRP A 73 3.26 -16.33 14.24
CA TRP A 73 3.02 -14.89 14.36
C TRP A 73 4.30 -14.15 14.78
N GLY A 74 4.69 -13.16 13.99
CA GLY A 74 5.85 -12.32 14.29
C GLY A 74 7.20 -13.00 14.03
N GLU A 75 7.23 -14.15 13.36
CA GLU A 75 8.47 -14.75 12.87
C GLU A 75 8.77 -14.30 11.44
N VAL A 76 10.01 -14.53 11.01
CA VAL A 76 10.50 -14.19 9.67
C VAL A 76 11.11 -15.42 9.03
N ASP A 77 10.76 -15.66 7.77
CA ASP A 77 11.31 -16.77 7.00
C ASP A 77 12.77 -16.50 6.66
N LEU A 78 13.62 -17.47 6.98
CA LEU A 78 15.04 -17.44 6.68
C LEU A 78 15.33 -18.36 5.49
N PHE A 79 16.28 -17.97 4.65
CA PHE A 79 16.70 -18.80 3.53
C PHE A 79 17.40 -20.06 4.04
N THR A 80 17.02 -21.20 3.49
CA THR A 80 17.89 -22.38 3.54
C THR A 80 19.05 -22.21 2.56
N ALA A 81 20.09 -23.05 2.69
CA ALA A 81 21.19 -23.07 1.72
C ALA A 81 20.68 -23.37 0.30
N GLU A 82 19.69 -24.25 0.16
CA GLU A 82 19.09 -24.59 -1.13
C GLU A 82 18.30 -23.42 -1.73
N ASP A 83 17.49 -22.71 -0.92
CA ASP A 83 16.75 -21.52 -1.38
C ASP A 83 17.71 -20.40 -1.84
N PHE A 84 18.82 -20.25 -1.11
CA PHE A 84 19.84 -19.26 -1.43
C PHE A 84 20.56 -19.59 -2.74
N ASP A 85 20.92 -20.86 -2.94
CA ASP A 85 21.55 -21.33 -4.18
C ASP A 85 20.59 -21.20 -5.38
N GLU A 86 19.30 -21.53 -5.22
CA GLU A 86 18.30 -21.34 -6.27
C GLU A 86 18.12 -19.84 -6.61
N MET A 87 18.04 -18.98 -5.59
CA MET A 87 17.94 -17.54 -5.77
C MET A 87 19.15 -16.99 -6.55
N CYS A 88 20.37 -17.39 -6.19
CA CYS A 88 21.61 -16.98 -6.87
C CYS A 88 21.62 -17.48 -8.33
N ALA A 89 21.17 -18.71 -8.58
CA ALA A 89 21.12 -19.29 -9.93
C ALA A 89 20.11 -18.57 -10.85
N ARG A 90 19.02 -18.03 -10.30
CA ARG A 90 17.92 -17.38 -11.05
C ARG A 90 18.16 -15.92 -11.38
N SER A 91 19.17 -15.29 -10.78
CA SER A 91 19.45 -13.86 -10.92
C SER A 91 20.93 -13.65 -11.26
N PRO A 92 21.32 -13.70 -12.55
CA PRO A 92 22.73 -13.51 -12.94
C PRO A 92 23.29 -12.10 -12.70
N LEU A 93 22.48 -11.17 -12.17
CA LEU A 93 22.90 -9.85 -11.69
C LEU A 93 23.09 -9.81 -10.16
N ASP A 94 22.75 -10.90 -9.47
CA ASP A 94 23.00 -11.16 -8.04
C ASP A 94 23.96 -12.36 -7.92
N GLU A 95 25.15 -12.29 -8.54
CA GLU A 95 26.30 -12.75 -7.76
C GLU A 95 26.20 -11.92 -6.48
N SER A 96 25.78 -12.53 -5.37
CA SER A 96 25.20 -11.92 -4.17
C SER A 96 26.20 -11.04 -3.42
N GLY A 97 26.92 -10.14 -4.07
CA GLY A 97 28.04 -9.38 -3.53
C GLY A 97 29.11 -10.22 -2.83
N GLY A 98 29.15 -11.54 -3.05
CA GLY A 98 29.98 -12.48 -2.27
C GLY A 98 29.48 -12.73 -0.83
N ARG A 99 28.20 -12.46 -0.53
CA ARG A 99 27.62 -12.69 0.79
C ARG A 99 27.19 -14.14 0.98
N THR A 100 27.37 -14.67 2.18
CA THR A 100 26.90 -16.03 2.52
C THR A 100 25.43 -16.02 2.94
N VAL A 101 24.78 -17.19 2.92
CA VAL A 101 23.39 -17.35 3.40
C VAL A 101 23.24 -16.87 4.85
N GLU A 102 24.25 -17.10 5.69
CA GLU A 102 24.26 -16.63 7.08
C GLU A 102 24.28 -15.11 7.17
N GLN A 103 25.02 -14.43 6.29
CA GLN A 103 25.07 -12.96 6.26
C GLN A 103 23.74 -12.36 5.78
N VAL A 104 23.08 -13.01 4.82
CA VAL A 104 21.75 -12.59 4.36
C VAL A 104 20.72 -12.80 5.45
N ASN A 105 20.68 -13.99 6.06
CA ASN A 105 19.75 -14.30 7.16
C ASN A 105 19.99 -13.40 8.38
N ALA A 106 21.24 -13.08 8.73
CA ALA A 106 21.55 -12.15 9.81
C ALA A 106 21.02 -10.73 9.51
N GLY A 107 21.10 -10.27 8.25
CA GLY A 107 20.51 -9.00 7.82
C GLY A 107 18.97 -9.02 7.94
N ILE A 108 18.32 -10.09 7.49
CA ILE A 108 16.87 -10.27 7.58
C ILE A 108 16.40 -10.22 9.04
N LEU A 109 17.10 -10.92 9.94
CA LEU A 109 16.80 -10.91 11.37
C LEU A 109 16.97 -9.51 11.97
N ALA A 110 18.06 -8.81 11.65
CA ALA A 110 18.30 -7.46 12.14
C ALA A 110 17.21 -6.47 11.68
N ASP A 111 16.82 -6.53 10.40
CA ASP A 111 15.75 -5.70 9.85
C ASP A 111 14.39 -6.03 10.51
N HIS A 112 14.13 -7.31 10.78
CA HIS A 112 12.91 -7.77 11.45
C HIS A 112 12.84 -7.30 12.91
N GLU A 113 13.92 -7.46 13.67
CA GLU A 113 14.03 -6.98 15.05
C GLU A 113 13.88 -5.46 15.13
N GLN A 114 14.53 -4.71 14.22
CA GLN A 114 14.37 -3.27 14.14
C GLN A 114 12.90 -2.90 13.90
N ARG A 115 12.22 -3.59 12.98
CA ARG A 115 10.82 -3.31 12.68
C ARG A 115 9.89 -3.61 13.85
N LEU A 116 10.13 -4.70 14.59
CA LEU A 116 9.39 -4.98 15.82
C LEU A 116 9.59 -3.87 16.85
N ALA A 117 10.83 -3.41 17.05
CA ALA A 117 11.13 -2.31 17.97
C ALA A 117 10.46 -0.98 17.55
N GLU A 118 10.41 -0.68 16.25
CA GLU A 118 9.68 0.49 15.73
C GLU A 118 8.19 0.40 16.04
N VAL A 119 7.56 -0.76 15.78
CA VAL A 119 6.14 -0.99 16.04
C VAL A 119 5.82 -0.96 17.53
N ASP A 120 6.70 -1.49 18.39
CA ASP A 120 6.56 -1.39 19.83
C ASP A 120 6.62 0.07 20.31
N GLY A 121 7.48 0.89 19.69
CA GLY A 121 7.52 2.34 19.91
C GLY A 121 6.20 3.02 19.56
N TYR A 122 5.59 2.67 18.42
CA TYR A 122 4.28 3.19 18.01
C TYR A 122 3.16 2.72 18.94
N ALA A 123 3.18 1.45 19.37
CA ALA A 123 2.23 0.93 20.35
C ALA A 123 2.30 1.69 21.68
N ALA A 124 3.51 2.03 22.13
CA ALA A 124 3.73 2.84 23.32
C ALA A 124 3.17 4.27 23.18
N GLN A 125 3.30 4.92 22.02
CA GLN A 125 2.68 6.23 21.77
C GLN A 125 1.16 6.20 21.91
N LEU A 126 0.52 5.10 21.49
CA LEU A 126 -0.92 4.89 21.59
C LEU A 126 -1.37 4.39 22.97
N GLY A 127 -0.44 4.16 23.90
CA GLY A 127 -0.76 3.66 25.25
C GLY A 127 -1.27 2.22 25.27
N VAL A 128 -0.95 1.41 24.26
CA VAL A 128 -1.35 0.00 24.16
C VAL A 128 -0.14 -0.94 24.32
N ALA A 129 -0.41 -2.21 24.59
CA ALA A 129 0.64 -3.21 24.69
C ALA A 129 1.25 -3.52 23.32
N ALA A 130 2.55 -3.87 23.30
CA ALA A 130 3.25 -4.36 22.13
C ALA A 130 2.47 -5.49 21.41
N PRO A 131 2.30 -5.43 20.08
CA PRO A 131 1.46 -6.36 19.31
C PRO A 131 2.12 -7.74 19.08
N CYS A 132 2.66 -8.35 20.13
CA CYS A 132 3.35 -9.65 20.09
C CYS A 132 2.41 -10.87 20.08
N THR A 133 1.09 -10.66 20.14
CA THR A 133 0.08 -11.71 20.00
C THR A 133 -1.05 -11.21 19.11
N VAL A 134 -1.83 -12.13 18.52
CA VAL A 134 -3.01 -11.77 17.69
C VAL A 134 -3.97 -10.84 18.44
N GLY A 135 -4.25 -11.12 19.71
CA GLY A 135 -5.13 -10.27 20.52
C GLY A 135 -4.58 -8.85 20.70
N ARG A 136 -3.29 -8.72 21.03
CA ARG A 136 -2.65 -7.40 21.18
C ARG A 136 -2.51 -6.67 19.84
N ALA A 137 -2.32 -7.41 18.75
CA ALA A 137 -2.33 -6.86 17.40
C ALA A 137 -3.70 -6.30 17.03
N LEU A 138 -4.80 -6.97 17.38
CA LEU A 138 -6.15 -6.45 17.20
C LEU A 138 -6.38 -5.16 18.01
N ASP A 139 -5.96 -5.14 19.28
CA ASP A 139 -6.06 -3.93 20.12
C ASP A 139 -5.23 -2.78 19.54
N TYR A 140 -4.01 -3.05 19.07
CA TYR A 140 -3.16 -2.08 18.38
C TYR A 140 -3.82 -1.54 17.10
N LEU A 141 -4.34 -2.41 16.24
CA LEU A 141 -5.03 -2.01 15.01
C LEU A 141 -6.30 -1.19 15.27
N VAL A 142 -7.00 -1.44 16.39
CA VAL A 142 -8.11 -0.60 16.85
C VAL A 142 -7.61 0.77 17.30
N ALA A 143 -6.52 0.83 18.07
CA ALA A 143 -5.92 2.09 18.51
C ALA A 143 -5.39 2.93 17.34
N CYS A 144 -4.88 2.28 16.28
CA CYS A 144 -4.49 2.93 15.03
C CYS A 144 -5.69 3.45 14.20
N GLY A 145 -6.93 3.13 14.58
CA GLY A 145 -8.13 3.47 13.82
C GLY A 145 -8.33 2.64 12.53
N LEU A 146 -7.57 1.56 12.35
CA LEU A 146 -7.69 0.65 11.20
C LEU A 146 -8.83 -0.36 11.39
N LEU A 147 -9.11 -0.71 12.65
CA LEU A 147 -10.23 -1.55 13.04
C LEU A 147 -11.19 -0.78 13.95
N GLN A 148 -12.47 -1.17 13.89
CA GLN A 148 -13.48 -0.73 14.83
C GLN A 148 -13.99 -1.93 15.62
N ARG A 149 -14.02 -1.80 16.95
CA ARG A 149 -14.51 -2.82 17.86
C ARG A 149 -15.97 -2.55 18.25
N ARG A 150 -16.81 -3.57 18.18
CA ARG A 150 -18.23 -3.57 18.60
C ARG A 150 -18.48 -4.78 19.47
N GLY A 151 -18.35 -4.60 20.79
CA GLY A 151 -18.36 -5.71 21.75
C GLY A 151 -17.17 -6.65 21.51
N GLU A 152 -17.47 -7.90 21.15
CA GLU A 152 -16.47 -8.95 20.87
C GLU A 152 -16.09 -9.06 19.39
N ARG A 153 -16.70 -8.23 18.53
CA ARG A 153 -16.47 -8.25 17.09
C ARG A 153 -15.67 -7.05 16.63
N TYR A 154 -14.91 -7.26 15.57
CA TYR A 154 -14.08 -6.30 14.89
C TYR A 154 -14.56 -6.15 13.45
N ARG A 155 -14.41 -4.94 12.90
CA ARG A 155 -14.62 -4.66 11.47
C ARG A 155 -13.53 -3.71 10.97
N LEU A 156 -13.23 -3.77 9.67
CA LEU A 156 -12.35 -2.78 9.05
C LEU A 156 -12.96 -1.39 9.12
N ASN A 157 -12.14 -0.40 9.47
CA ASN A 157 -12.48 0.98 9.23
C ASN A 157 -12.17 1.32 7.77
N LEU A 158 -13.19 1.53 6.94
CA LEU A 158 -13.01 1.81 5.51
C LEU A 158 -12.46 3.20 5.22
N ASP A 159 -12.47 4.08 6.23
CA ASP A 159 -11.91 5.43 6.19
C ASP A 159 -10.92 5.60 7.36
N PRO A 160 -9.77 4.91 7.30
CA PRO A 160 -8.78 4.96 8.35
C PRO A 160 -8.04 6.31 8.29
N PRO A 161 -7.57 6.81 9.44
CA PRO A 161 -6.76 8.03 9.47
C PRO A 161 -5.43 7.84 8.71
N ASP A 162 -4.79 8.95 8.35
CA ASP A 162 -3.40 8.93 7.86
C ASP A 162 -2.46 8.57 9.03
N PRO A 163 -1.36 7.82 8.82
CA PRO A 163 -0.41 7.52 9.90
C PRO A 163 0.13 8.77 10.62
N SER A 164 0.23 9.90 9.93
CA SER A 164 0.65 11.18 10.53
C SER A 164 -0.38 11.84 11.43
N GLU A 165 -1.65 11.42 11.35
CA GLU A 165 -2.72 11.83 12.25
C GLU A 165 -2.78 10.96 13.52
N VAL A 166 -2.16 9.77 13.47
CA VAL A 166 -2.17 8.78 14.55
C VAL A 166 -0.92 8.83 15.40
N PHE A 167 0.24 9.03 14.76
CA PHE A 167 1.54 8.93 15.42
C PHE A 167 2.31 10.25 15.41
N GLU A 168 3.12 10.44 16.45
CA GLU A 168 4.18 11.43 16.43
C GLU A 168 5.35 10.90 15.60
N LEU A 169 5.43 11.36 14.34
CA LEU A 169 6.40 10.85 13.38
C LEU A 169 7.75 11.59 13.45
N GLY A 170 8.83 10.83 13.48
CA GLY A 170 10.19 11.33 13.22
C GLY A 170 10.41 11.63 11.73
N GLU A 171 11.54 12.28 11.40
CA GLU A 171 11.82 12.71 10.02
C GLU A 171 11.91 11.55 9.03
N GLU A 172 12.48 10.41 9.44
CA GLU A 172 12.57 9.22 8.59
C GLU A 172 11.18 8.67 8.23
N ALA A 173 10.28 8.55 9.20
CA ALA A 173 8.91 8.08 8.97
C ALA A 173 8.12 9.06 8.10
N ARG A 174 8.32 10.37 8.27
CA ARG A 174 7.73 11.38 7.38
C ARG A 174 8.28 11.29 5.96
N ALA A 175 9.59 11.08 5.80
CA ALA A 175 10.20 10.89 4.50
C ALA A 175 9.63 9.66 3.79
N TRP A 176 9.47 8.55 4.52
CA TRP A 176 8.81 7.34 4.02
C TRP A 176 7.38 7.61 3.51
N LEU A 177 6.56 8.34 4.28
CA LEU A 177 5.21 8.71 3.84
C LEU A 177 5.21 9.58 2.58
N ARG A 178 6.14 10.54 2.48
CA ARG A 178 6.31 11.36 1.26
C ARG A 178 6.68 10.49 0.06
N ASP A 179 7.56 9.50 0.23
CA ASP A 179 7.94 8.57 -0.83
C ASP A 179 6.76 7.68 -1.24
N CYS A 180 5.95 7.19 -0.29
CA CYS A 180 4.71 6.46 -0.59
C CYS A 180 3.75 7.33 -1.42
N ALA A 181 3.49 8.56 -0.98
CA ALA A 181 2.62 9.49 -1.70
C ALA A 181 3.16 9.80 -3.11
N CYS A 182 4.48 9.96 -3.26
CA CYS A 182 5.13 10.16 -4.55
C CYS A 182 4.92 8.97 -5.49
N ARG A 183 5.17 7.74 -5.01
CA ARG A 183 4.93 6.50 -5.78
C ARG A 183 3.46 6.36 -6.19
N GLN A 184 2.53 6.65 -5.29
CA GLN A 184 1.10 6.60 -5.59
C GLN A 184 0.73 7.59 -6.70
N ARG A 185 1.22 8.83 -6.64
CA ARG A 185 1.00 9.83 -7.69
C ARG A 185 1.52 9.36 -9.05
N TRP A 186 2.69 8.73 -9.10
CA TRP A 186 3.23 8.13 -10.33
C TRP A 186 2.38 6.99 -10.88
N GLN A 187 1.86 6.11 -10.01
CA GLN A 187 0.95 5.04 -10.42
C GLN A 187 -0.36 5.60 -10.99
N VAL A 188 -0.94 6.61 -10.34
CA VAL A 188 -2.16 7.28 -10.79
C VAL A 188 -1.89 8.03 -12.09
N ALA A 189 -0.76 8.73 -12.23
CA ALA A 189 -0.34 9.40 -13.47
C ALA A 189 -0.26 8.40 -14.64
N SER A 190 0.35 7.24 -14.41
CA SER A 190 0.41 6.16 -15.40
C SER A 190 -0.99 5.64 -15.76
N ALA A 191 -1.91 5.55 -14.78
CA ALA A 191 -3.29 5.15 -15.04
C ALA A 191 -4.06 6.20 -15.86
N VAL A 192 -3.87 7.50 -15.57
CA VAL A 192 -4.43 8.61 -16.35
C VAL A 192 -3.95 8.55 -17.80
N MET A 193 -2.66 8.34 -18.04
CA MET A 193 -2.10 8.18 -19.39
C MET A 193 -2.80 7.06 -20.17
N ARG A 194 -2.95 5.88 -19.56
CA ARG A 194 -3.68 4.75 -20.18
C ARG A 194 -5.16 5.07 -20.46
N LEU A 195 -5.83 5.82 -19.59
CA LEU A 195 -7.21 6.22 -19.80
C LEU A 195 -7.38 7.19 -20.97
N ALA A 196 -6.36 8.00 -21.26
CA ALA A 196 -6.38 8.88 -22.43
C ALA A 196 -6.12 8.14 -23.75
N GLU A 197 -5.56 6.94 -23.70
CA GLU A 197 -5.41 6.06 -24.87
C GLU A 197 -6.72 5.37 -25.25
N ASP A 198 -7.72 5.31 -24.35
CA ASP A 198 -9.03 4.75 -24.63
C ASP A 198 -10.02 5.83 -25.13
N PRO A 199 -10.34 5.87 -26.44
CA PRO A 199 -11.26 6.85 -27.00
C PRO A 199 -12.72 6.69 -26.49
N ALA A 200 -13.10 5.52 -25.98
CA ALA A 200 -14.41 5.30 -25.36
C ALA A 200 -14.42 5.65 -23.85
N GLY A 201 -13.23 5.83 -23.27
CA GLY A 201 -12.98 6.11 -21.87
C GLY A 201 -13.41 7.52 -21.44
N PRO A 202 -13.32 7.81 -20.13
CA PRO A 202 -13.71 9.11 -19.57
C PRO A 202 -12.86 10.28 -20.09
N LEU A 203 -11.61 10.03 -20.47
CA LEU A 203 -10.72 11.04 -21.07
C LEU A 203 -10.85 11.10 -22.60
N GLY A 204 -11.24 9.98 -23.25
CA GLY A 204 -11.51 9.91 -24.69
C GLY A 204 -12.72 10.75 -25.16
N ARG A 205 -13.63 11.12 -24.26
CA ARG A 205 -14.81 11.98 -24.54
C ARG A 205 -14.48 13.47 -24.65
N GLY A 206 -13.22 13.84 -24.45
CA GLY A 206 -12.71 15.20 -24.66
C GLY A 206 -12.75 16.12 -23.44
N TRP A 207 -13.43 15.75 -22.34
CA TRP A 207 -13.38 16.50 -21.08
C TRP A 207 -13.72 15.63 -19.87
N THR A 208 -13.16 15.96 -18.71
CA THR A 208 -13.43 15.33 -17.41
C THR A 208 -13.40 16.38 -16.28
N THR A 209 -13.55 15.96 -15.02
CA THR A 209 -13.29 16.76 -13.81
C THR A 209 -12.36 15.99 -12.88
N LEU A 210 -11.74 16.65 -11.90
CA LEU A 210 -10.91 15.93 -10.92
C LEU A 210 -11.74 14.96 -10.10
N ARG A 211 -12.96 15.34 -9.72
CA ARG A 211 -13.91 14.45 -9.03
C ARG A 211 -14.27 13.24 -9.90
N GLY A 212 -14.55 13.46 -11.19
CA GLY A 212 -14.89 12.38 -12.12
C GLY A 212 -13.73 11.41 -12.34
N LEU A 213 -12.51 11.94 -12.48
CA LEU A 213 -11.30 11.14 -12.63
C LEU A 213 -10.96 10.39 -11.33
N GLY A 214 -11.13 11.02 -10.17
CA GLY A 214 -10.98 10.39 -8.87
C GLY A 214 -11.99 9.28 -8.64
N ALA A 215 -13.26 9.48 -9.00
CA ALA A 215 -14.27 8.42 -8.94
C ALA A 215 -13.94 7.24 -9.88
N HIS A 216 -13.44 7.53 -11.08
CA HIS A 216 -13.07 6.50 -12.05
C HIS A 216 -11.83 5.71 -11.61
N LEU A 217 -10.80 6.39 -11.13
CA LEU A 217 -9.58 5.75 -10.61
C LEU A 217 -9.73 5.26 -9.17
N ALA A 218 -10.91 5.49 -8.57
CA ALA A 218 -11.23 5.24 -7.18
C ALA A 218 -10.14 5.75 -6.21
N THR A 219 -9.65 6.96 -6.45
CA THR A 219 -8.64 7.63 -5.63
C THR A 219 -9.10 9.03 -5.26
N ASP A 220 -8.54 9.59 -4.19
CA ASP A 220 -8.93 10.91 -3.71
C ASP A 220 -8.46 12.02 -4.66
N ILE A 221 -9.16 13.15 -4.60
CA ILE A 221 -8.91 14.29 -5.48
C ILE A 221 -7.50 14.87 -5.33
N ARG A 222 -6.92 14.84 -4.13
CA ARG A 222 -5.57 15.37 -3.89
C ARG A 222 -4.52 14.50 -4.59
N THR A 223 -4.69 13.18 -4.53
CA THR A 223 -3.85 12.22 -5.26
C THR A 223 -4.00 12.39 -6.77
N VAL A 224 -5.23 12.52 -7.29
CA VAL A 224 -5.45 12.81 -8.72
C VAL A 224 -4.73 14.10 -9.13
N ARG A 225 -4.94 15.20 -8.39
CA ARG A 225 -4.30 16.48 -8.69
C ARG A 225 -2.77 16.33 -8.72
N GLY A 226 -2.19 15.72 -7.68
CA GLY A 226 -0.76 15.47 -7.62
C GLY A 226 -0.24 14.62 -8.78
N ALA A 227 -1.03 13.64 -9.23
CA ALA A 227 -0.69 12.83 -10.41
C ALA A 227 -0.74 13.64 -11.72
N LEU A 228 -1.73 14.52 -11.89
CA LEU A 228 -1.77 15.40 -13.06
C LEU A 228 -0.62 16.42 -13.06
N VAL A 229 -0.23 16.92 -11.89
CA VAL A 229 0.96 17.78 -11.75
C VAL A 229 2.24 17.04 -12.14
N VAL A 230 2.38 15.76 -11.76
CA VAL A 230 3.51 14.91 -12.22
C VAL A 230 3.55 14.81 -13.75
N LEU A 231 2.39 14.76 -14.41
CA LEU A 231 2.32 14.71 -15.87
C LEU A 231 2.65 16.03 -16.56
N LEU A 232 2.74 17.17 -15.86
CA LEU A 232 3.16 18.44 -16.47
C LEU A 232 4.60 18.41 -17.01
N ASP A 233 5.44 17.57 -16.42
CA ASP A 233 6.82 17.36 -16.84
C ASP A 233 6.93 16.37 -18.02
N ASP A 234 5.83 15.72 -18.42
CA ASP A 234 5.79 14.81 -19.57
C ASP A 234 5.53 15.62 -20.86
N PRO A 235 6.44 15.59 -21.85
CA PRO A 235 6.30 16.39 -23.07
C PRO A 235 5.11 15.98 -23.94
N ASP A 236 4.58 14.75 -23.79
CA ASP A 236 3.44 14.27 -24.55
C ASP A 236 2.10 14.60 -23.86
N ALA A 237 2.12 15.12 -22.63
CA ALA A 237 0.92 15.45 -21.86
C ALA A 237 0.46 16.88 -22.11
N VAL A 238 -0.75 17.05 -22.63
CA VAL A 238 -1.34 18.38 -22.89
C VAL A 238 -2.61 18.55 -22.08
N PHE A 239 -2.61 19.61 -21.26
CA PHE A 239 -3.75 20.09 -20.50
C PHE A 239 -4.21 21.45 -21.04
N ASP A 240 -5.52 21.69 -21.05
CA ASP A 240 -6.10 23.01 -21.38
C ASP A 240 -6.18 23.96 -20.17
N VAL A 241 -5.89 23.46 -18.97
CA VAL A 241 -5.85 24.19 -17.71
C VAL A 241 -4.61 23.78 -16.92
N ASP A 242 -4.20 24.64 -15.98
CA ASP A 242 -3.20 24.29 -14.97
C ASP A 242 -3.78 23.27 -13.97
N PRO A 243 -3.29 22.01 -13.94
CA PRO A 243 -3.77 20.98 -13.03
C PRO A 243 -3.61 21.34 -11.56
N ASP A 244 -2.66 22.19 -11.19
CA ASP A 244 -2.48 22.61 -9.79
C ASP A 244 -3.62 23.55 -9.34
N ARG A 245 -4.25 24.25 -10.29
CA ARG A 245 -5.25 25.30 -10.02
C ARG A 245 -6.68 24.94 -10.41
N VAL A 246 -6.89 23.88 -11.20
CA VAL A 246 -8.22 23.50 -11.67
C VAL A 246 -9.16 23.16 -10.50
N GLY A 247 -10.38 23.69 -10.51
CA GLY A 247 -11.39 23.35 -9.49
C GLY A 247 -11.81 21.87 -9.55
N GLU A 248 -12.26 21.30 -8.43
CA GLU A 248 -12.60 19.87 -8.34
C GLU A 248 -13.66 19.43 -9.36
N ASP A 249 -14.64 20.30 -9.60
CA ASP A 249 -15.77 20.10 -10.51
C ASP A 249 -15.62 20.91 -11.81
N GLN A 250 -14.50 21.61 -11.98
CA GLN A 250 -14.20 22.33 -13.21
C GLN A 250 -13.85 21.33 -14.30
N ARG A 251 -14.47 21.50 -15.47
CA ARG A 251 -14.18 20.67 -16.64
C ARG A 251 -12.83 21.05 -17.23
N PHE A 252 -12.03 20.05 -17.55
CA PHE A 252 -10.77 20.19 -18.27
C PHE A 252 -10.61 19.07 -19.28
N SER A 253 -9.80 19.32 -20.31
CA SER A 253 -9.38 18.33 -21.27
C SER A 253 -7.94 17.91 -21.01
N PHE A 254 -7.69 16.62 -21.19
CA PHE A 254 -6.37 16.05 -21.15
C PHE A 254 -6.23 15.18 -22.39
N ARG A 255 -5.13 15.36 -23.11
CA ARG A 255 -4.80 14.52 -24.27
C ARG A 255 -3.32 14.21 -24.25
N ARG A 256 -3.00 12.99 -24.69
CA ARG A 256 -1.64 12.60 -25.03
C ARG A 256 -1.41 12.94 -26.49
N THR A 257 -0.40 13.74 -26.79
CA THR A 257 0.05 13.92 -28.18
C THR A 257 0.86 12.70 -28.56
N SER A 258 0.39 11.95 -29.55
CA SER A 258 1.17 10.86 -30.12
C SER A 258 2.38 11.47 -30.84
N SER A 259 3.53 11.49 -30.18
CA SER A 259 4.81 11.64 -30.86
C SER A 259 4.98 10.37 -31.71
N GLY A 260 4.90 10.54 -33.03
CA GLY A 260 5.05 9.45 -34.01
C GLY A 260 6.46 8.87 -34.06
#